data_AF-A0A519YV94-F1
#
_entry.id   AF-A0A519YV94-F1
#
_cell.length_a   1.000
_cell.length_b   1.000
_cell.length_c   1.000
_cell.angle_alpha   90.00
_cell.angle_beta   90.00
_cell.angle_gamma   90.00
#
_symmetry.space_group_name_H-M   'P 1'
#
loop_
_entity.id
_entity.type
_entity.pdbx_description
1 polymer ?
#
loop_
_entity_poly.entity_id
_entity_poly.type
_entity_poly.pdbx_seq_one_letter_code
_entity_poly.pdbx_strand_id
1 'polypeptide(L)'
;MQNFSSFLKRLGLLSAAVGLLSTSAALAQTPFTTGNYVVVRVGDGTAALTSASTATFLLEYTPTGTLVQTVALPTADTSPNLALTETGTSTADANLSRSADGRYLVLTGYNTPTGTASLSGTTTATVNRVVGRIAANGTINTTTRITDAFSGTTVRGAASADGSSFYVVGGNSGVVYVPLGNTAASTGISTGSPTNNRAVGISRGNLYVSSGSVPTYGVVQVGTGLPTTAGQTQTLLPGFPIGGTSSTTASSYSFFFTDQSTAVAGNDVLYVADDGTATV
;
A
#
# COMPACT_ATOMS: atom_id res chain seq x y z
N MET A 1 -40.85 -82.37 22.28
CA MET A 1 -41.61 -81.67 23.32
C MET A 1 -40.76 -80.49 23.80
N GLN A 2 -41.28 -79.26 23.61
CA GLN A 2 -41.15 -78.05 24.45
C GLN A 2 -39.80 -77.73 25.13
N ASN A 3 -39.22 -76.52 25.20
CA ASN A 3 -39.67 -75.14 24.95
C ASN A 3 -38.47 -74.17 25.14
N PHE A 4 -38.50 -73.05 24.41
CA PHE A 4 -38.15 -71.66 24.80
C PHE A 4 -36.73 -71.19 25.25
N SER A 5 -36.19 -70.28 24.40
CA SER A 5 -35.64 -68.93 24.66
C SER A 5 -34.32 -68.70 25.42
N SER A 6 -33.38 -68.00 24.77
CA SER A 6 -32.90 -66.64 25.12
C SER A 6 -31.77 -66.22 24.14
N PHE A 7 -32.00 -65.21 23.31
CA PHE A 7 -31.74 -63.78 23.50
C PHE A 7 -30.26 -63.36 23.35
N LEU A 8 -30.07 -62.49 22.34
CA LEU A 8 -28.91 -61.76 21.84
C LEU A 8 -27.74 -61.47 22.81
N LYS A 9 -26.52 -61.46 22.27
CA LYS A 9 -25.53 -60.36 22.44
C LYS A 9 -24.38 -60.50 21.41
N ARG A 10 -24.49 -59.78 20.28
CA ARG A 10 -23.31 -59.38 19.47
C ARG A 10 -22.90 -58.00 19.95
N LEU A 11 -21.78 -57.91 20.64
CA LEU A 11 -21.19 -56.67 21.15
C LEU A 11 -20.29 -56.09 20.04
N GLY A 12 -20.83 -55.15 19.25
CA GLY A 12 -20.02 -54.36 18.32
C GLY A 12 -19.48 -53.13 19.04
N LEU A 13 -18.15 -53.03 19.18
CA LEU A 13 -17.51 -51.78 19.59
C LEU A 13 -17.62 -50.76 18.43
N LEU A 14 -18.38 -49.68 18.63
CA LEU A 14 -18.20 -48.44 17.87
C LEU A 14 -17.22 -47.57 18.66
N SER A 15 -15.99 -47.45 18.18
CA SER A 15 -15.05 -46.41 18.60
C SER A 15 -15.54 -45.06 18.05
N ALA A 16 -16.05 -44.19 18.91
CA ALA A 16 -16.30 -42.80 18.58
C ALA A 16 -14.97 -42.02 18.65
N ALA A 17 -14.37 -41.75 17.50
CA ALA A 17 -13.29 -40.78 17.39
C ALA A 17 -13.90 -39.37 17.54
N VAL A 18 -13.79 -38.79 18.73
CA VAL A 18 -14.06 -37.37 18.96
C VAL A 18 -12.88 -36.60 18.36
N GLY A 19 -13.03 -36.16 17.10
CA GLY A 19 -12.11 -35.21 16.50
C GLY A 19 -12.18 -33.89 17.26
N LEU A 20 -11.06 -33.46 17.84
CA LEU A 20 -10.90 -32.08 18.30
C LEU A 20 -11.05 -31.17 17.08
N LEU A 21 -12.21 -30.53 16.93
CA LEU A 21 -12.33 -29.32 16.12
C LEU A 21 -11.51 -28.24 16.83
N SER A 22 -10.26 -28.06 16.40
CA SER A 22 -9.53 -26.84 16.68
C SER A 22 -10.28 -25.70 16.00
N THR A 23 -11.03 -24.93 16.78
CA THR A 23 -11.55 -23.64 16.33
C THR A 23 -10.35 -22.74 16.08
N SER A 24 -9.93 -22.63 14.82
CA SER A 24 -9.08 -21.55 14.37
C SER A 24 -9.84 -20.26 14.66
N ALA A 25 -9.51 -19.60 15.77
CA ALA A 25 -9.93 -18.25 16.03
C ALA A 25 -9.33 -17.41 14.90
N ALA A 26 -10.13 -17.13 13.86
CA ALA A 26 -9.84 -16.06 12.95
C ALA A 26 -9.68 -14.82 13.84
N LEU A 27 -8.47 -14.27 13.90
CA LEU A 27 -8.23 -12.98 14.54
C LEU A 27 -9.05 -11.97 13.76
N ALA A 28 -10.29 -11.74 14.19
CA ALA A 28 -11.11 -10.67 13.67
C ALA A 28 -10.40 -9.38 14.05
N GLN A 29 -9.80 -8.73 13.07
CA GLN A 29 -9.12 -7.46 13.26
C GLN A 29 -10.14 -6.45 13.81
N THR A 30 -9.77 -5.73 14.87
CA THR A 30 -10.64 -4.69 15.42
C THR A 30 -10.76 -3.54 14.42
N PRO A 31 -11.96 -2.97 14.22
CA PRO A 31 -12.11 -1.77 13.40
C PRO A 31 -11.18 -0.65 13.88
N PHE A 32 -10.64 0.11 12.93
CA PHE A 32 -9.93 1.35 13.24
C PHE A 32 -10.90 2.37 13.84
N THR A 33 -10.42 3.11 14.82
CA THR A 33 -11.18 4.14 15.53
C THR A 33 -11.07 5.46 14.79
N THR A 34 -12.21 6.12 14.55
CA THR A 34 -12.22 7.45 13.96
C THR A 34 -11.45 8.45 14.83
N GLY A 35 -10.60 9.28 14.20
CA GLY A 35 -9.77 10.27 14.88
C GLY A 35 -8.37 9.78 15.23
N ASN A 36 -8.13 8.46 15.22
CA ASN A 36 -6.80 7.90 15.38
C ASN A 36 -5.96 8.05 14.12
N TYR A 37 -4.64 7.98 14.26
CA TYR A 37 -3.71 7.92 13.14
C TYR A 37 -3.11 6.52 13.02
N VAL A 38 -2.76 6.14 11.78
CA VAL A 38 -2.20 4.82 11.46
C VAL A 38 -0.84 5.01 10.83
N VAL A 39 0.13 4.22 11.28
CA VAL A 39 1.52 4.26 10.84
C VAL A 39 1.91 2.89 10.30
N VAL A 40 2.69 2.87 9.21
CA VAL A 40 3.31 1.64 8.72
C VAL A 40 4.59 1.37 9.51
N ARG A 41 4.76 0.15 10.00
CA ARG A 41 6.01 -0.33 10.58
C ARG A 41 6.52 -1.52 9.78
N VAL A 42 7.76 -1.44 9.32
CA VAL A 42 8.47 -2.58 8.72
C VAL A 42 9.30 -3.26 9.79
N GLY A 43 9.11 -4.56 9.96
CA GLY A 43 9.66 -5.35 11.07
C GLY A 43 8.91 -5.17 12.38
N ASP A 44 9.31 -5.95 13.38
CA ASP A 44 8.75 -5.94 14.73
C ASP A 44 9.69 -5.32 15.78
N GLY A 45 10.89 -4.88 15.36
CA GLY A 45 11.91 -4.30 16.22
C GLY A 45 12.81 -5.31 16.94
N THR A 46 12.67 -6.61 16.68
CA THR A 46 13.49 -7.66 17.33
C THR A 46 14.81 -7.95 16.61
N ALA A 47 14.87 -7.69 15.29
CA ALA A 47 16.04 -7.92 14.46
C ALA A 47 16.42 -6.66 13.66
N ALA A 48 17.71 -6.56 13.30
CA ALA A 48 18.18 -5.49 12.43
C ALA A 48 17.56 -5.62 11.03
N LEU A 49 17.08 -4.50 10.49
CA LEU A 49 16.51 -4.44 9.14
C LEU A 49 17.61 -4.62 8.08
N THR A 50 17.28 -5.31 7.00
CA THR A 50 18.15 -5.53 5.85
C THR A 50 17.42 -5.16 4.55
N SER A 51 18.07 -5.30 3.40
CA SER A 51 17.41 -5.16 2.09
C SER A 51 16.48 -6.33 1.76
N ALA A 52 16.30 -7.30 2.66
CA ALA A 52 15.41 -8.42 2.44
C ALA A 52 13.93 -8.04 2.68
N SER A 53 13.04 -8.82 2.05
CA SER A 53 11.61 -8.81 2.33
C SER A 53 11.36 -9.00 3.82
N THR A 54 10.65 -8.05 4.41
CA THR A 54 10.38 -7.99 5.85
C THR A 54 8.87 -7.86 6.09
N ALA A 55 8.39 -8.46 7.18
CA ALA A 55 6.98 -8.37 7.58
C ALA A 55 6.59 -6.91 7.88
N THR A 56 5.37 -6.54 7.51
CA THR A 56 4.89 -5.17 7.60
C THR A 56 3.60 -5.11 8.42
N PHE A 57 3.48 -4.06 9.22
CA PHE A 57 2.39 -3.87 10.16
C PHE A 57 1.77 -2.48 10.02
N LEU A 58 0.46 -2.37 10.29
CA LEU A 58 -0.20 -1.10 10.54
C LEU A 58 -0.39 -0.94 12.05
N LEU A 59 0.10 0.16 12.60
CA LEU A 59 -0.05 0.49 14.01
C LEU A 59 -1.04 1.64 14.13
N GLU A 60 -2.12 1.42 14.87
CA GLU A 60 -3.10 2.47 15.18
C GLU A 60 -2.75 3.13 16.50
N TYR A 61 -2.74 4.46 16.53
CA TYR A 61 -2.47 5.26 17.71
C TYR A 61 -3.58 6.27 17.95
N THR A 62 -3.88 6.52 19.23
CA THR A 62 -4.68 7.68 19.63
C THR A 62 -3.97 8.98 19.22
N PRO A 63 -4.69 10.12 19.10
CA PRO A 63 -4.06 11.42 18.85
C PRO A 63 -2.97 11.82 19.86
N THR A 64 -2.98 11.23 21.06
CA THR A 64 -2.00 11.46 22.12
C THR A 64 -0.82 10.49 22.09
N GLY A 65 -0.75 9.59 21.11
CA GLY A 65 0.36 8.65 20.93
C GLY A 65 0.24 7.32 21.67
N THR A 66 -0.94 6.97 22.18
CA THR A 66 -1.16 5.66 22.82
C THR A 66 -1.45 4.60 21.74
N LEU A 67 -0.69 3.50 21.73
CA LEU A 67 -0.92 2.38 20.80
C LEU A 67 -2.26 1.71 21.10
N VAL A 68 -3.12 1.57 20.10
CA VAL A 68 -4.43 0.94 20.18
C VAL A 68 -4.38 -0.50 19.68
N GLN A 69 -3.84 -0.71 18.48
CA GLN A 69 -3.68 -2.04 17.91
C GLN A 69 -2.50 -2.12 16.94
N THR A 70 -2.03 -3.34 16.72
CA THR A 70 -1.08 -3.69 15.66
C THR A 70 -1.75 -4.69 14.73
N VAL A 71 -1.74 -4.39 13.44
CA VAL A 71 -2.34 -5.17 12.38
C VAL A 71 -1.23 -5.73 11.52
N ALA A 72 -1.11 -7.06 11.42
CA ALA A 72 -0.14 -7.69 10.53
C ALA A 72 -0.68 -7.74 9.09
N LEU A 73 0.17 -7.35 8.12
CA LEU A 73 -0.11 -7.60 6.70
C LEU A 73 0.33 -9.01 6.32
N PRO A 74 -0.27 -9.62 5.28
CA PRO A 74 0.06 -11.00 4.90
C PRO A 74 1.53 -11.15 4.49
N THR A 75 2.21 -12.16 5.03
CA THR A 75 3.61 -12.50 4.67
C THR A 75 3.71 -13.72 3.76
N ALA A 76 2.57 -14.26 3.32
CA ALA A 76 2.50 -15.38 2.37
C ALA A 76 1.15 -15.29 1.64
N ASP A 77 1.08 -15.91 0.46
CA ASP A 77 -0.17 -16.02 -0.29
C ASP A 77 -1.20 -16.86 0.47
N THR A 78 -2.43 -16.36 0.57
CA THR A 78 -3.59 -17.09 1.08
C THR A 78 -4.80 -16.65 0.27
N SER A 79 -5.19 -17.50 -0.69
CA SER A 79 -6.23 -17.17 -1.66
C SER A 79 -7.48 -16.55 -1.00
N PRO A 80 -7.96 -15.37 -1.45
CA PRO A 80 -7.51 -14.65 -2.65
C PRO A 80 -6.32 -13.68 -2.42
N ASN A 81 -5.94 -13.44 -1.16
CA ASN A 81 -4.95 -12.45 -0.77
C ASN A 81 -3.51 -12.92 -1.05
N LEU A 82 -2.66 -11.94 -1.33
CA LEU A 82 -1.23 -12.13 -1.61
C LEU A 82 -0.39 -11.66 -0.44
N ALA A 83 0.87 -12.11 -0.40
CA ALA A 83 1.84 -11.47 0.47
C ALA A 83 1.97 -9.97 0.12
N LEU A 84 2.15 -9.14 1.15
CA LEU A 84 2.52 -7.74 1.03
C LEU A 84 3.62 -7.49 2.06
N THR A 85 4.85 -7.58 1.59
CA THR A 85 6.06 -7.33 2.38
C THR A 85 6.78 -6.09 1.86
N GLU A 86 7.64 -5.51 2.69
CA GLU A 86 8.42 -4.32 2.36
C GLU A 86 9.92 -4.59 2.44
N THR A 87 10.71 -3.72 1.83
CA THR A 87 12.17 -3.74 1.97
C THR A 87 12.55 -3.11 3.32
N GLY A 88 13.19 -3.87 4.21
CA GLY A 88 13.51 -3.40 5.57
C GLY A 88 14.31 -2.10 5.63
N THR A 89 15.25 -1.89 4.72
CA THR A 89 16.12 -0.70 4.69
C THR A 89 15.71 0.36 3.66
N SER A 90 14.56 0.23 3.00
CA SER A 90 14.16 1.24 2.02
C SER A 90 13.74 2.53 2.72
N THR A 91 14.18 3.66 2.16
CA THR A 91 13.75 5.01 2.57
C THR A 91 12.63 5.55 1.69
N ALA A 92 12.14 4.77 0.72
CA ALA A 92 11.18 5.22 -0.28
C ALA A 92 9.97 4.29 -0.44
N ASP A 93 10.00 3.09 0.15
CA ASP A 93 8.90 2.13 0.11
C ASP A 93 7.81 2.53 1.13
N ALA A 94 6.68 1.81 1.10
CA ALA A 94 5.66 1.85 2.13
C ALA A 94 4.98 3.22 2.40
N ASN A 95 4.81 4.06 1.38
CA ASN A 95 4.04 5.30 1.54
C ASN A 95 2.54 4.97 1.69
N LEU A 96 2.04 5.08 2.93
CA LEU A 96 0.63 4.89 3.27
C LEU A 96 -0.20 6.12 2.87
N SER A 97 -1.31 5.88 2.21
CA SER A 97 -2.31 6.91 1.94
C SER A 97 -3.70 6.50 2.42
N ARG A 98 -4.60 7.47 2.51
CA ARG A 98 -6.04 7.25 2.71
C ARG A 98 -6.76 7.57 1.40
N SER A 99 -7.74 6.75 1.01
CA SER A 99 -8.57 7.04 -0.17
C SER A 99 -9.26 8.40 -0.02
N ALA A 100 -9.53 9.07 -1.14
CA ALA A 100 -10.10 10.42 -1.13
C ALA A 100 -11.49 10.48 -0.46
N ASP A 101 -12.26 9.40 -0.54
CA ASP A 101 -13.54 9.23 0.16
C ASP A 101 -13.40 8.87 1.67
N GLY A 102 -12.17 8.72 2.16
CA GLY A 102 -11.86 8.44 3.56
C GLY A 102 -12.09 7.00 4.02
N ARG A 103 -12.47 6.07 3.13
CA ARG A 103 -12.95 4.72 3.52
C ARG A 103 -11.86 3.67 3.65
N TYR A 104 -10.72 3.85 2.98
CA TYR A 104 -9.67 2.84 2.91
C TYR A 104 -8.29 3.44 3.17
N LEU A 105 -7.44 2.67 3.83
CA LEU A 105 -5.99 2.86 3.77
C LEU A 105 -5.45 2.09 2.56
N VAL A 106 -4.44 2.66 1.90
CA VAL A 106 -3.82 2.09 0.70
C VAL A 106 -2.31 2.07 0.90
N LEU A 107 -1.71 0.90 0.65
CA LEU A 107 -0.27 0.68 0.76
C LEU A 107 0.22 -0.18 -0.40
N THR A 108 1.39 0.12 -0.94
CA THR A 108 2.04 -0.72 -1.94
C THR A 108 3.16 -1.54 -1.32
N GLY A 109 3.36 -2.76 -1.80
CA GLY A 109 4.48 -3.63 -1.40
C GLY A 109 4.77 -4.72 -2.42
N TYR A 110 5.36 -5.83 -1.97
CA TYR A 110 5.87 -6.90 -2.82
C TYR A 110 5.20 -8.23 -2.47
N ASN A 111 4.79 -8.99 -3.49
CA ASN A 111 4.31 -10.35 -3.30
C ASN A 111 5.47 -11.34 -3.18
N THR A 112 5.98 -11.48 -1.97
CA THR A 112 6.94 -12.54 -1.63
C THR A 112 6.92 -12.84 -0.14
N PRO A 113 7.25 -14.07 0.29
CA PRO A 113 7.54 -14.35 1.69
C PRO A 113 8.72 -13.54 2.23
N THR A 114 8.76 -13.38 3.55
CA THR A 114 9.89 -12.74 4.23
C THR A 114 11.21 -13.47 3.94
N GLY A 115 12.31 -12.73 3.83
CA GLY A 115 13.65 -13.27 3.63
C GLY A 115 14.15 -13.23 2.19
N THR A 116 13.34 -12.83 1.20
CA THR A 116 13.82 -12.58 -0.17
C THR A 116 14.83 -11.44 -0.17
N ALA A 117 16.09 -11.75 -0.47
CA ALA A 117 17.19 -10.77 -0.47
C ALA A 117 17.02 -9.71 -1.57
N SER A 118 17.56 -8.50 -1.32
CA SER A 118 17.60 -7.38 -2.27
C SER A 118 16.24 -7.09 -2.91
N LEU A 119 15.20 -7.01 -2.08
CA LEU A 119 13.79 -7.06 -2.50
C LEU A 119 13.44 -6.00 -3.56
N SER A 120 13.85 -4.75 -3.36
CA SER A 120 13.58 -3.67 -4.30
C SER A 120 14.18 -3.91 -5.71
N GLY A 121 15.25 -4.70 -5.80
CA GLY A 121 15.91 -5.07 -7.06
C GLY A 121 15.26 -6.26 -7.78
N THR A 122 14.21 -6.86 -7.21
CA THR A 122 13.52 -7.99 -7.85
C THR A 122 12.71 -7.54 -9.08
N THR A 123 12.60 -8.43 -10.06
CA THR A 123 11.81 -8.18 -11.26
C THR A 123 10.34 -8.51 -11.01
N THR A 124 9.44 -7.80 -11.67
CA THR A 124 7.99 -8.05 -11.56
C THR A 124 7.54 -9.41 -12.08
N ALA A 125 8.37 -10.06 -12.88
CA ALA A 125 8.15 -11.41 -13.39
C ALA A 125 8.23 -12.48 -12.30
N THR A 126 9.07 -12.28 -11.27
CA THR A 126 9.24 -13.22 -10.16
C THR A 126 8.58 -12.75 -8.88
N VAL A 127 8.59 -11.44 -8.62
CA VAL A 127 7.98 -10.82 -7.44
C VAL A 127 7.08 -9.69 -7.92
N ASN A 128 5.77 -9.95 -7.96
CA ASN A 128 4.81 -8.93 -8.37
C ASN A 128 4.78 -7.78 -7.36
N ARG A 129 4.49 -6.57 -7.83
CA ARG A 129 4.13 -5.49 -6.91
C ARG A 129 2.66 -5.60 -6.57
N VAL A 130 2.31 -5.21 -5.35
CA VAL A 130 0.96 -5.40 -4.80
C VAL A 130 0.44 -4.08 -4.28
N VAL A 131 -0.84 -3.82 -4.49
CA VAL A 131 -1.57 -2.78 -3.77
C VAL A 131 -2.47 -3.44 -2.73
N GLY A 132 -2.19 -3.14 -1.46
CA GLY A 132 -3.04 -3.45 -0.32
C GLY A 132 -4.09 -2.36 -0.12
N ARG A 133 -5.35 -2.77 0.03
CA ARG A 133 -6.48 -1.94 0.45
C ARG A 133 -6.98 -2.44 1.80
N ILE A 134 -6.99 -1.57 2.80
CA ILE A 134 -7.42 -1.91 4.16
C ILE A 134 -8.65 -1.08 4.50
N ALA A 135 -9.76 -1.73 4.79
CA ALA A 135 -11.02 -1.08 5.15
C ALA A 135 -11.00 -0.64 6.63
N ALA A 136 -11.87 0.32 6.98
CA ALA A 136 -12.02 0.80 8.36
C ALA A 136 -12.37 -0.31 9.36
N ASN A 137 -13.04 -1.39 8.93
CA ASN A 137 -13.32 -2.55 9.80
C ASN A 137 -12.13 -3.52 9.95
N GLY A 138 -10.95 -3.16 9.43
CA GLY A 138 -9.75 -3.99 9.45
C GLY A 138 -9.65 -5.01 8.31
N THR A 139 -10.62 -5.09 7.39
CA THR A 139 -10.53 -6.04 6.28
C THR A 139 -9.37 -5.70 5.35
N ILE A 140 -8.43 -6.62 5.19
CA ILE A 140 -7.27 -6.50 4.30
C ILE A 140 -7.58 -7.19 2.96
N ASN A 141 -7.36 -6.47 1.87
CA ASN A 141 -7.36 -7.00 0.51
C ASN A 141 -6.02 -6.69 -0.15
N THR A 142 -5.26 -7.72 -0.52
CA THR A 142 -3.97 -7.63 -1.22
C THR A 142 -4.02 -8.32 -2.58
N THR A 143 -5.20 -8.35 -3.22
CA THR A 143 -5.42 -9.13 -4.44
C THR A 143 -4.93 -8.43 -5.72
N THR A 144 -4.56 -7.14 -5.62
CA THR A 144 -4.22 -6.30 -6.78
C THR A 144 -2.75 -6.44 -7.13
N ARG A 145 -2.44 -7.03 -8.29
CA ARG A 145 -1.08 -7.23 -8.79
C ARG A 145 -0.68 -6.18 -9.82
N ILE A 146 0.60 -5.88 -9.87
CA ILE A 146 1.27 -5.13 -10.93
C ILE A 146 2.46 -5.96 -11.38
N THR A 147 2.48 -6.30 -12.67
CA THR A 147 3.42 -7.27 -13.26
C THR A 147 4.36 -6.64 -14.29
N ASP A 148 4.16 -5.37 -14.63
CA ASP A 148 4.79 -4.70 -15.76
C ASP A 148 5.34 -3.30 -15.45
N ALA A 149 5.27 -2.84 -14.19
CA ALA A 149 5.80 -1.55 -13.74
C ALA A 149 6.62 -1.69 -12.45
N PHE A 150 7.56 -0.77 -12.23
CA PHE A 150 8.41 -0.76 -11.03
C PHE A 150 9.37 -1.97 -10.91
N SER A 151 9.62 -2.67 -12.03
CA SER A 151 10.56 -3.79 -12.08
C SER A 151 11.99 -3.32 -11.79
N GLY A 152 12.70 -4.03 -10.90
CA GLY A 152 14.08 -3.70 -10.53
C GLY A 152 14.24 -2.39 -9.74
N THR A 153 13.15 -1.81 -9.21
CA THR A 153 13.20 -0.60 -8.38
C THR A 153 12.13 -0.61 -7.30
N THR A 154 12.05 0.44 -6.49
CA THR A 154 11.05 0.60 -5.42
C THR A 154 9.66 0.90 -5.98
N VAL A 155 8.64 0.15 -5.53
CA VAL A 155 7.23 0.59 -5.62
C VAL A 155 6.94 1.38 -4.34
N ARG A 156 6.51 2.62 -4.47
CA ARG A 156 6.63 3.59 -3.36
C ARG A 156 5.31 3.92 -2.69
N GLY A 157 4.26 4.14 -3.48
CA GLY A 157 2.96 4.49 -2.94
C GLY A 157 1.85 4.35 -3.96
N ALA A 158 0.62 4.38 -3.45
CA ALA A 158 -0.58 4.40 -4.26
C ALA A 158 -1.62 5.37 -3.68
N ALA A 159 -2.42 5.94 -4.56
CA ALA A 159 -3.58 6.75 -4.21
C ALA A 159 -4.84 6.16 -4.86
N SER A 160 -5.98 6.39 -4.22
CA SER A 160 -7.26 5.91 -4.71
C SER A 160 -8.35 6.93 -4.39
N ALA A 161 -9.31 7.09 -5.29
CA ALA A 161 -10.48 7.92 -5.01
C ALA A 161 -11.39 7.24 -3.96
N ASP A 162 -11.62 5.94 -4.14
CA ASP A 162 -12.69 5.19 -3.47
C ASP A 162 -12.35 3.72 -3.17
N GLY A 163 -11.10 3.30 -3.42
CA GLY A 163 -10.65 1.92 -3.23
C GLY A 163 -11.00 0.95 -4.37
N SER A 164 -11.66 1.39 -5.44
CA SER A 164 -12.01 0.55 -6.59
C SER A 164 -10.87 0.42 -7.62
N SER A 165 -9.93 1.35 -7.60
CA SER A 165 -8.80 1.46 -8.52
C SER A 165 -7.67 2.29 -7.89
N PHE A 166 -6.47 2.19 -8.45
CA PHE A 166 -5.27 2.73 -7.82
C PHE A 166 -4.36 3.39 -8.85
N TYR A 167 -3.94 4.62 -8.54
CA TYR A 167 -2.79 5.27 -9.15
C TYR A 167 -1.56 4.87 -8.34
N VAL A 168 -0.53 4.34 -9.01
CA VAL A 168 0.65 3.78 -8.35
C VAL A 168 1.90 4.43 -8.90
N VAL A 169 2.88 4.67 -8.03
CA VAL A 169 4.15 5.32 -8.35
C VAL A 169 5.35 4.56 -7.79
N GLY A 170 6.51 4.81 -8.37
CA GLY A 170 7.76 4.20 -7.93
C GLY A 170 9.00 4.89 -8.49
N GLY A 171 10.14 4.20 -8.36
CA GLY A 171 11.44 4.70 -8.81
C GLY A 171 11.61 4.79 -10.34
N ASN A 172 10.66 4.26 -11.10
CA ASN A 172 10.57 4.34 -12.57
C ASN A 172 9.09 4.21 -12.99
N SER A 173 8.83 4.01 -14.29
CA SER A 173 7.49 3.78 -14.89
C SER A 173 6.51 4.96 -14.83
N GLY A 174 6.82 6.04 -14.10
CA GLY A 174 5.93 7.18 -13.93
C GLY A 174 4.71 6.81 -13.08
N VAL A 175 3.52 7.23 -13.54
CA VAL A 175 2.24 6.86 -12.91
C VAL A 175 1.57 5.77 -13.71
N VAL A 176 1.25 4.66 -13.05
CA VAL A 176 0.43 3.59 -13.62
C VAL A 176 -0.91 3.47 -12.90
N TYR A 177 -1.91 2.95 -13.60
CA TYR A 177 -3.26 2.76 -13.08
C TYR A 177 -3.71 1.31 -13.22
N VAL A 178 -4.30 0.79 -12.16
CA VAL A 178 -4.84 -0.58 -12.09
C VAL A 178 -6.17 -0.63 -11.33
N PRO A 179 -7.14 -1.46 -11.76
CA PRO A 179 -8.34 -1.71 -10.97
C PRO A 179 -8.04 -2.62 -9.76
N LEU A 180 -8.93 -2.63 -8.78
CA LEU A 180 -8.89 -3.59 -7.68
C LEU A 180 -8.93 -5.03 -8.20
N GLY A 181 -8.01 -5.87 -7.70
CA GLY A 181 -7.89 -7.26 -8.12
C GLY A 181 -7.23 -7.43 -9.48
N ASN A 182 -6.52 -6.42 -9.98
CA ASN A 182 -5.83 -6.50 -11.26
C ASN A 182 -4.89 -7.71 -11.35
N THR A 183 -4.97 -8.41 -12.48
CA THR A 183 -4.03 -9.46 -12.91
C THR A 183 -3.49 -9.21 -14.32
N ALA A 184 -3.92 -8.12 -14.97
CA ALA A 184 -3.57 -7.77 -16.34
C ALA A 184 -2.46 -6.71 -16.38
N ALA A 185 -2.06 -6.29 -17.59
CA ALA A 185 -1.16 -5.17 -17.78
C ALA A 185 -1.75 -3.88 -17.20
N SER A 186 -0.88 -3.04 -16.62
CA SER A 186 -1.26 -1.74 -16.08
C SER A 186 -1.44 -0.71 -17.18
N THR A 187 -2.24 0.33 -16.89
CA THR A 187 -2.36 1.48 -17.81
C THR A 187 -1.32 2.53 -17.42
N GLY A 188 -0.37 2.84 -18.31
CA GLY A 188 0.61 3.91 -18.09
C GLY A 188 -0.02 5.29 -18.23
N ILE A 189 -0.52 5.87 -17.14
CA ILE A 189 -1.14 7.21 -17.10
C ILE A 189 -0.14 8.27 -17.52
N SER A 190 1.06 8.25 -16.93
CA SER A 190 2.16 9.09 -17.39
C SER A 190 3.43 8.25 -17.49
N THR A 191 3.99 8.20 -18.69
CA THR A 191 5.24 7.47 -19.01
C THR A 191 6.34 8.41 -19.50
N GLY A 192 6.00 9.69 -19.73
CA GLY A 192 6.95 10.77 -19.96
C GLY A 192 7.62 11.24 -18.67
N SER A 193 8.63 12.10 -18.78
CA SER A 193 9.34 12.61 -17.60
C SER A 193 8.45 13.53 -16.74
N PRO A 194 8.55 13.48 -15.40
CA PRO A 194 9.39 12.58 -14.60
C PRO A 194 8.82 11.14 -14.52
N THR A 195 9.69 10.13 -14.63
CA THR A 195 9.27 8.72 -14.44
C THR A 195 9.60 8.18 -13.05
N ASN A 196 10.38 8.93 -12.25
CA ASN A 196 10.69 8.61 -10.87
C ASN A 196 9.85 9.53 -9.97
N ASN A 197 8.81 8.95 -9.39
CA ASN A 197 7.85 9.65 -8.53
C ASN A 197 7.93 9.09 -7.11
N ARG A 198 7.81 9.94 -6.09
CA ARG A 198 8.07 9.56 -4.69
C ARG A 198 6.79 9.29 -3.91
N ALA A 199 5.82 10.19 -3.99
CA ALA A 199 4.49 10.01 -3.45
C ALA A 199 3.43 10.35 -4.50
N VAL A 200 2.22 9.84 -4.27
CA VAL A 200 1.03 10.10 -5.08
C VAL A 200 -0.14 10.42 -4.16
N GLY A 201 -0.98 11.36 -4.56
CA GLY A 201 -2.08 11.83 -3.75
C GLY A 201 -3.19 12.43 -4.61
N ILE A 202 -4.41 12.37 -4.09
CA ILE A 202 -5.59 12.98 -4.71
C ILE A 202 -6.04 14.13 -3.84
N SER A 203 -6.24 15.30 -4.45
CA SER A 203 -6.83 16.43 -3.76
C SER A 203 -7.82 17.17 -4.63
N ARG A 204 -9.01 17.46 -4.09
CA ARG A 204 -10.16 18.06 -4.78
C ARG A 204 -10.42 17.44 -6.17
N GLY A 205 -10.32 16.12 -6.26
CA GLY A 205 -10.57 15.38 -7.51
C GLY A 205 -9.45 15.47 -8.56
N ASN A 206 -8.28 16.00 -8.22
CA ASN A 206 -7.12 16.02 -9.11
C ASN A 206 -6.00 15.10 -8.58
N LEU A 207 -5.26 14.49 -9.51
CA LEU A 207 -4.12 13.63 -9.23
C LEU A 207 -2.81 14.42 -9.20
N TYR A 208 -2.03 14.21 -8.14
CA TYR A 208 -0.72 14.81 -7.96
C TYR A 208 0.32 13.76 -7.60
N VAL A 209 1.56 14.01 -7.99
CA VAL A 209 2.71 13.22 -7.55
C VAL A 209 3.85 14.15 -7.17
N SER A 210 4.70 13.72 -6.25
CA SER A 210 5.99 14.37 -6.04
C SER A 210 7.05 13.70 -6.90
N SER A 211 8.01 14.48 -7.39
CA SER A 211 9.20 13.96 -8.05
C SER A 211 10.45 14.59 -7.47
N GLY A 212 11.48 13.75 -7.30
CA GLY A 212 12.84 14.17 -6.98
C GLY A 212 13.79 13.98 -8.17
N SER A 213 13.29 14.05 -9.41
CA SER A 213 14.06 13.71 -10.60
C SER A 213 13.85 14.70 -11.74
N VAL A 214 14.90 14.97 -12.52
CA VAL A 214 14.81 15.83 -13.71
C VAL A 214 13.73 15.34 -14.69
N PRO A 215 13.01 16.26 -15.37
CA PRO A 215 13.19 17.72 -15.35
C PRO A 215 12.47 18.45 -14.21
N THR A 216 11.77 17.75 -13.31
CA THR A 216 10.89 18.37 -12.30
C THR A 216 11.23 17.92 -10.89
N TYR A 217 11.64 18.87 -10.04
CA TYR A 217 11.76 18.65 -8.60
C TYR A 217 10.58 19.35 -7.92
N GLY A 218 9.73 18.61 -7.21
CA GLY A 218 8.56 19.17 -6.55
C GLY A 218 7.27 18.38 -6.77
N VAL A 219 6.14 19.03 -6.54
CA VAL A 219 4.81 18.44 -6.76
C VAL A 219 4.31 18.80 -8.15
N VAL A 220 3.92 17.77 -8.91
CA VAL A 220 3.39 17.88 -10.27
C VAL A 220 1.96 17.39 -10.30
N GLN A 221 1.11 18.05 -11.09
CA GLN A 221 -0.22 17.57 -11.43
C GLN A 221 -0.15 16.64 -12.63
N VAL A 222 -0.91 15.55 -12.61
CA VAL A 222 -0.95 14.55 -13.69
C VAL A 222 -2.26 14.68 -14.44
N GLY A 223 -2.20 15.21 -15.66
CA GLY A 223 -3.39 15.52 -16.47
C GLY A 223 -4.36 16.46 -15.75
N THR A 224 -5.65 16.31 -16.05
CA THR A 224 -6.74 17.01 -15.36
C THR A 224 -7.66 16.00 -14.70
N GLY A 225 -8.10 16.27 -13.47
CA GLY A 225 -8.97 15.37 -12.72
C GLY A 225 -8.25 14.07 -12.30
N LEU A 226 -8.95 12.95 -12.45
CA LEU A 226 -8.45 11.59 -12.20
C LEU A 226 -8.40 10.81 -13.52
N PRO A 227 -7.37 11.02 -14.36
CA PRO A 227 -7.32 10.44 -15.69
C PRO A 227 -7.04 8.95 -15.64
N THR A 228 -7.79 8.16 -16.41
CA THR A 228 -7.60 6.71 -16.55
C THR A 228 -7.03 6.29 -17.90
N THR A 229 -6.77 7.26 -18.78
CA THR A 229 -6.22 7.03 -20.12
C THR A 229 -4.72 7.37 -20.17
N ALA A 230 -3.98 6.63 -20.99
CA ALA A 230 -2.54 6.79 -21.12
C ALA A 230 -2.13 8.13 -21.75
N GLY A 231 -0.88 8.53 -21.50
CA GLY A 231 -0.25 9.68 -22.17
C GLY A 231 -0.58 11.04 -21.56
N GLN A 232 -0.93 11.09 -20.27
CA GLN A 232 -1.18 12.34 -19.56
C GLN A 232 0.11 13.14 -19.38
N THR A 233 -0.01 14.46 -19.57
CA THR A 233 1.05 15.41 -19.28
C THR A 233 1.24 15.57 -17.77
N GLN A 234 2.50 15.71 -17.35
CA GLN A 234 2.84 16.09 -15.98
C GLN A 234 3.23 17.56 -15.95
N THR A 235 2.53 18.36 -15.13
CA THR A 235 2.71 19.81 -15.03
C THR A 235 3.20 20.18 -13.63
N LEU A 236 4.39 20.75 -13.53
CA LEU A 236 4.93 21.23 -12.26
C LEU A 236 4.06 22.35 -11.69
N LEU A 237 3.73 22.27 -10.41
CA LEU A 237 2.99 23.34 -9.75
C LEU A 237 3.86 24.61 -9.64
N PRO A 238 3.25 25.80 -9.68
CA PRO A 238 3.97 27.03 -9.41
C PRO A 238 4.64 27.00 -8.03
N GLY A 239 5.82 27.63 -7.92
CA GLY A 239 6.58 27.72 -6.66
C GLY A 239 7.66 26.65 -6.50
N PHE A 240 7.74 25.65 -7.40
CA PHE A 240 8.83 24.69 -7.42
C PHE A 240 9.92 25.05 -8.46
N PRO A 241 11.19 24.64 -8.25
CA PRO A 241 12.27 24.93 -9.18
C PRO A 241 12.03 24.31 -10.57
N ILE A 242 12.01 25.15 -11.61
CA ILE A 242 12.00 24.72 -13.01
C ILE A 242 13.45 24.61 -13.48
N GLY A 243 13.89 23.42 -13.92
CA GLY A 243 15.20 23.26 -14.55
C GLY A 243 16.37 23.72 -13.67
N GLY A 244 16.72 22.94 -12.63
CA GLY A 244 17.80 23.26 -11.71
C GLY A 244 18.31 22.01 -10.99
N THR A 245 19.59 22.01 -10.67
CA THR A 245 20.44 20.83 -10.48
C THR A 245 20.30 20.18 -9.10
N SER A 246 20.07 18.86 -9.11
CA SER A 246 20.30 17.93 -8.00
C SER A 246 19.20 17.84 -6.94
N SER A 247 18.93 16.60 -6.50
CA SER A 247 18.09 16.24 -5.35
C SER A 247 18.59 16.82 -4.02
N THR A 248 19.74 17.50 -4.00
CA THR A 248 20.28 18.19 -2.82
C THR A 248 19.57 19.52 -2.55
N THR A 249 18.96 20.13 -3.56
CA THR A 249 18.36 21.48 -3.47
C THR A 249 16.83 21.42 -3.31
N ALA A 250 16.18 20.39 -3.84
CA ALA A 250 14.77 20.10 -3.59
C ALA A 250 14.58 18.58 -3.65
N SER A 251 14.02 18.01 -2.60
CA SER A 251 13.87 16.57 -2.40
C SER A 251 12.48 16.25 -1.85
N SER A 252 11.46 16.67 -2.58
CA SER A 252 10.07 16.48 -2.17
C SER A 252 9.71 14.99 -2.10
N TYR A 253 9.25 14.54 -0.95
CA TYR A 253 8.80 13.16 -0.70
C TYR A 253 7.28 13.12 -0.59
N SER A 254 6.72 13.54 0.53
CA SER A 254 5.27 13.58 0.74
C SER A 254 4.75 15.01 0.61
N PHE A 255 3.45 15.14 0.39
CA PHE A 255 2.80 16.43 0.28
C PHE A 255 1.37 16.35 0.81
N PHE A 256 0.86 17.48 1.28
CA PHE A 256 -0.50 17.60 1.81
C PHE A 256 -1.09 18.96 1.44
N PHE A 257 -2.26 18.91 0.80
CA PHE A 257 -3.01 20.11 0.47
C PHE A 257 -4.01 20.43 1.58
N THR A 258 -4.16 21.72 1.88
CA THR A 258 -5.19 22.24 2.76
C THR A 258 -5.93 23.41 2.11
N ASP A 259 -7.14 23.65 2.60
CA ASP A 259 -7.95 24.84 2.34
C ASP A 259 -8.04 25.60 3.68
N GLN A 260 -7.19 26.61 3.85
CA GLN A 260 -7.05 27.37 5.10
C GLN A 260 -7.78 28.72 5.06
N SER A 261 -8.08 29.21 3.86
CA SER A 261 -8.74 30.49 3.62
C SER A 261 -10.06 30.29 2.91
N THR A 262 -11.14 30.62 3.61
CA THR A 262 -12.48 30.69 2.99
C THR A 262 -12.60 31.77 1.92
N ALA A 263 -11.60 32.66 1.78
CA ALA A 263 -11.55 33.70 0.75
C ALA A 263 -10.98 33.20 -0.58
N VAL A 264 -10.27 32.08 -0.60
CA VAL A 264 -9.69 31.48 -1.80
C VAL A 264 -10.40 30.15 -2.05
N ALA A 265 -11.23 30.09 -3.09
CA ALA A 265 -11.88 28.84 -3.44
C ALA A 265 -10.82 27.83 -3.93
N GLY A 266 -10.64 26.72 -3.22
CA GLY A 266 -9.67 25.70 -3.62
C GLY A 266 -8.66 25.39 -2.52
N ASN A 267 -7.74 24.47 -2.81
CA ASN A 267 -6.59 24.33 -1.93
C ASN A 267 -5.75 25.59 -2.12
N ASP A 268 -5.39 26.22 -1.01
CA ASP A 268 -4.64 27.47 -0.98
C ASP A 268 -3.27 27.31 -0.31
N VAL A 269 -3.07 26.22 0.43
CA VAL A 269 -1.80 25.88 1.07
C VAL A 269 -1.39 24.45 0.74
N LEU A 270 -0.12 24.29 0.36
CA LEU A 270 0.54 23.01 0.11
C LEU A 270 1.72 22.85 1.07
N TYR A 271 1.67 21.81 1.90
CA TYR A 271 2.80 21.37 2.70
C TYR A 271 3.57 20.30 1.93
N VAL A 272 4.91 20.37 1.99
CA VAL A 272 5.80 19.39 1.37
C VAL A 272 6.80 18.91 2.41
N ALA A 273 6.91 17.59 2.55
CA ALA A 273 8.03 16.99 3.28
C ALA A 273 9.23 16.93 2.33
N ASP A 274 10.28 17.65 2.67
CA ASP A 274 11.51 17.78 1.88
C ASP A 274 12.71 17.46 2.77
N ASP A 275 13.55 16.52 2.34
CA ASP A 275 14.82 16.16 3.01
C ASP A 275 16.04 16.76 2.29
N GLY A 276 15.81 17.74 1.41
CA GLY A 276 16.83 18.54 0.77
C GLY A 276 17.52 19.48 1.75
N THR A 277 18.66 20.01 1.32
CA THR A 277 19.51 20.88 2.14
C THR A 277 19.23 22.37 1.96
N ALA A 278 18.38 22.74 0.99
CA ALA A 278 17.99 24.13 0.76
C ALA A 278 16.62 24.41 1.39
N THR A 279 16.46 25.63 1.92
CA THR A 279 15.14 26.14 2.33
C THR A 279 14.33 26.43 1.06
N VAL A 280 13.23 25.70 0.85
CA VAL A 280 12.28 25.91 -0.26
C VAL A 280 11.36 27.07 0.07
#